data_AF-A0A4S1HCS5-F1
#
_entry.id   AF-A0A4S1HCS5-F1
#
_cell.length_a   1.000
_cell.length_b   1.000
_cell.length_c   1.000
_cell.angle_alpha   90.00
_cell.angle_beta   90.00
_cell.angle_gamma   90.00
#
_symmetry.space_group_name_H-M   'P 1'
#
loop_
_entity.id
_entity.type
_entity.pdbx_description
1 polymer ?
#
loop_
_entity_poly.entity_id
_entity_poly.type
_entity_poly.pdbx_seq_one_letter_code
_entity_poly.pdbx_strand_id
1 'polypeptide(L)'
;MRIAQRASYANRLAKTFYSGDSLPISVVKPADNPLSLDWWTTNFQEESPNSDRHIGALRLYLALSRSSKIELLENTFPARFDFDDQSMRPDKGVIKVLLDKLLVKPRMMGAQLVFDLTEAGQSYLTQRTAENGDVSVQSVSS
;
A
#
# COMPACT_ATOMS: atom_id res chain seq x y z
N MET A 1 2.87 -9.86 7.72
CA MET A 1 2.66 -10.75 6.55
C MET A 1 4.00 -11.08 5.93
N ARG A 2 4.34 -12.36 5.75
CA ARG A 2 5.66 -12.73 5.20
C ARG A 2 5.76 -12.41 3.72
N ILE A 3 6.76 -11.62 3.35
CA ILE A 3 7.07 -11.27 1.96
C ILE A 3 8.36 -11.97 1.58
N ALA A 4 8.37 -12.73 0.48
CA ALA A 4 9.52 -13.52 0.01
C ALA A 4 10.59 -12.64 -0.67
N GLN A 5 10.99 -11.57 0.00
CA GLN A 5 11.95 -10.57 -0.47
C GLN A 5 12.70 -9.97 0.72
N ARG A 6 13.77 -9.24 0.44
CA ARG A 6 14.47 -8.37 1.42
C ARG A 6 13.91 -6.95 1.38
N ALA A 7 14.02 -6.19 2.46
CA ALA A 7 13.53 -4.82 2.50
C ALA A 7 14.16 -3.88 1.45
N SER A 8 15.38 -4.16 1.01
CA SER A 8 16.01 -3.40 -0.08
C SER A 8 15.23 -3.48 -1.40
N TYR A 9 14.51 -4.58 -1.64
CA TYR A 9 13.59 -4.71 -2.78
C TYR A 9 12.45 -3.71 -2.68
N ALA A 10 11.83 -3.57 -1.50
CA ALA A 10 10.75 -2.62 -1.30
C ALA A 10 11.19 -1.17 -1.53
N ASN A 11 12.40 -0.80 -1.10
CA ASN A 11 12.95 0.53 -1.35
C ASN A 11 13.21 0.78 -2.84
N ARG A 12 13.70 -0.22 -3.59
CA ARG A 12 13.88 -0.09 -5.05
C ARG A 12 12.54 0.03 -5.78
N LEU A 13 11.57 -0.80 -5.40
CA LEU A 13 10.24 -0.79 -5.98
C LEU A 13 9.47 0.51 -5.65
N ALA A 14 9.66 1.06 -4.45
CA ALA A 14 9.06 2.35 -4.09
C ALA A 14 9.50 3.47 -5.06
N LYS A 15 10.77 3.47 -5.47
CA LYS A 15 11.32 4.45 -6.42
C LYS A 15 10.79 4.30 -7.84
N THR A 16 10.21 3.16 -8.21
CA THR A 16 9.54 3.01 -9.52
C THR A 16 8.14 3.61 -9.52
N PHE A 17 7.53 3.76 -8.35
CA PHE A 17 6.15 4.27 -8.23
C PHE A 17 6.07 5.69 -7.67
N TYR A 18 7.14 6.20 -7.06
CA TYR A 18 7.18 7.53 -6.47
C TYR A 18 8.59 8.12 -6.54
N SER A 19 8.71 9.32 -7.10
CA SER A 19 9.97 10.03 -7.32
C SER A 19 10.39 10.95 -6.16
N GLY A 20 9.53 11.13 -5.15
CA GLY A 20 9.86 12.00 -4.02
C GLY A 20 10.82 11.36 -3.02
N ASP A 21 11.47 12.22 -2.22
CA ASP A 21 12.55 11.81 -1.32
C ASP A 21 12.09 10.91 -0.17
N SER A 22 10.85 11.10 0.30
CA SER A 22 10.28 10.34 1.41
C SER A 22 9.43 9.17 0.91
N LEU A 23 10.06 7.99 0.81
CA LEU A 23 9.39 6.78 0.36
C LEU A 23 8.13 6.49 1.20
N PRO A 24 7.02 6.05 0.58
CA PRO A 24 5.78 5.78 1.28
C PRO A 24 5.79 4.42 2.01
N ILE A 25 6.93 3.98 2.54
CA ILE A 25 7.07 2.76 3.32
C ILE A 25 8.15 2.97 4.37
N SER A 26 7.98 2.43 5.57
CA SER A 26 8.89 2.67 6.69
C SER A 26 9.19 1.39 7.46
N VAL A 27 10.40 1.30 8.02
CA VAL A 27 10.74 0.25 8.99
C VAL A 27 9.83 0.37 10.21
N VAL A 28 9.33 -0.77 10.70
CA VAL A 28 8.55 -0.81 11.93
C VAL A 28 9.44 -0.44 13.11
N LYS A 29 9.07 0.59 13.85
CA LYS A 29 9.73 1.05 15.07
C LYS A 29 9.01 0.50 16.32
N PRO A 30 9.65 0.50 17.51
CA PRO A 30 9.02 0.03 18.74
C PRO A 30 7.71 0.74 19.11
N ALA A 31 7.56 2.02 18.73
CA ALA A 31 6.35 2.81 18.98
C ALA A 31 5.23 2.57 17.94
N ASP A 32 5.50 1.83 16.88
CA ASP A 32 4.51 1.51 15.86
C ASP A 32 3.67 0.30 16.29
N ASN A 33 2.37 0.33 15.99
CA ASN A 33 1.48 -0.81 16.23
C ASN A 33 0.67 -1.15 14.96
N PRO A 34 1.32 -1.61 13.88
CA PRO A 34 0.68 -1.80 12.58
C PRO A 34 -0.39 -2.89 12.55
N LEU A 35 -0.43 -3.79 13.54
CA LEU A 35 -1.45 -4.83 13.63
C LEU A 35 -2.69 -4.39 14.43
N SER A 36 -2.66 -3.22 15.07
CA SER A 36 -3.80 -2.64 15.77
C SER A 36 -4.58 -1.70 14.85
N LEU A 37 -5.88 -1.93 14.74
CA LEU A 37 -6.78 -1.07 13.97
C LEU A 37 -6.77 0.37 14.49
N ASP A 38 -6.87 0.54 15.82
CA ASP A 38 -6.94 1.85 16.47
C ASP A 38 -5.72 2.72 16.17
N TRP A 39 -4.56 2.10 15.94
CA TRP A 39 -3.35 2.83 15.60
C TRP A 39 -3.44 3.54 14.24
N TRP A 40 -4.23 3.00 13.32
CA TRP A 40 -4.48 3.56 11.99
C TRP A 40 -5.65 4.54 11.96
N THR A 41 -6.67 4.33 12.78
CA THR A 41 -7.96 5.06 12.73
C THR A 41 -8.07 6.23 13.71
N THR A 42 -6.98 6.62 14.37
CA THR A 42 -6.95 7.72 15.33
C THR A 42 -6.22 8.94 14.77
N ASN A 43 -6.64 10.15 15.13
CA ASN A 43 -6.01 11.43 14.75
C ASN A 43 -5.91 11.62 13.23
N PHE A 44 -7.04 11.61 12.52
CA PHE A 44 -7.08 11.99 11.11
C PHE A 44 -6.67 13.45 10.94
N GLN A 45 -6.05 13.74 9.79
CA GLN A 45 -5.77 15.10 9.33
C GLN A 45 -6.42 15.24 7.97
N GLU A 46 -7.00 16.40 7.70
CA GLU A 46 -7.63 16.64 6.41
C GLU A 46 -6.54 16.84 5.35
N GLU A 47 -6.38 15.84 4.47
CA GLU A 47 -5.44 15.87 3.36
C GLU A 47 -6.11 15.26 2.12
N SER A 48 -5.76 15.80 0.94
CA SER A 48 -6.25 15.29 -0.33
C SER A 48 -5.52 14.00 -0.71
N PRO A 49 -6.23 12.95 -1.19
CA PRO A 49 -5.58 11.74 -1.65
C PRO A 49 -4.85 11.93 -2.98
N ASN A 50 -5.02 13.06 -3.67
CA ASN A 50 -4.66 13.18 -5.09
C ASN A 50 -3.18 13.50 -5.36
N SER A 51 -2.29 13.35 -4.38
CA SER A 51 -0.86 13.54 -4.63
C SER A 51 -0.22 12.27 -5.20
N ASP A 52 0.83 12.45 -6.01
CA ASP A 52 1.61 11.33 -6.58
C ASP A 52 2.09 10.35 -5.51
N ARG A 53 2.33 10.85 -4.29
CA ARG A 53 2.73 10.04 -3.14
C ARG A 53 1.68 9.00 -2.78
N HIS A 54 0.39 9.34 -2.77
CA HIS A 54 -0.69 8.41 -2.41
C HIS A 54 -0.92 7.37 -3.51
N ILE A 55 -0.89 7.79 -4.77
CA ILE A 55 -1.03 6.87 -5.92
C ILE A 55 0.15 5.89 -5.93
N GLY A 56 1.37 6.40 -5.85
CA GLY A 56 2.59 5.60 -5.83
C GLY A 56 2.66 4.66 -4.62
N ALA A 57 2.18 5.10 -3.45
CA ALA A 57 2.06 4.26 -2.28
C ALA A 57 1.10 3.08 -2.47
N LEU A 58 -0.09 3.32 -2.99
CA LEU A 58 -1.09 2.27 -3.20
C LEU A 58 -0.59 1.23 -4.20
N ARG A 59 0.05 1.68 -5.30
CA ARG A 59 0.72 0.82 -6.29
C ARG A 59 1.82 -0.03 -5.63
N LEU A 60 2.66 0.60 -4.81
CA LEU A 60 3.72 -0.08 -4.07
C LEU A 60 3.17 -1.18 -3.16
N TYR A 61 2.15 -0.88 -2.35
CA TYR A 61 1.62 -1.84 -1.38
C TYR A 61 1.01 -3.06 -2.05
N LEU A 62 0.24 -2.87 -3.12
CA LEU A 62 -0.31 -3.96 -3.91
C LEU A 62 0.80 -4.78 -4.57
N ALA A 63 1.80 -4.12 -5.17
CA ALA A 63 2.91 -4.81 -5.83
C ALA A 63 3.74 -5.65 -4.85
N LEU A 64 4.02 -5.13 -3.64
CA LEU A 64 4.69 -5.89 -2.58
C LEU A 64 3.88 -7.11 -2.13
N SER A 65 2.56 -6.96 -2.08
CA SER A 65 1.64 -8.02 -1.63
C SER A 65 1.61 -9.22 -2.56
N ARG A 66 1.90 -9.03 -3.86
CA ARG A 66 2.09 -10.12 -4.83
C ARG A 66 3.27 -11.04 -4.50
N SER A 67 4.22 -10.57 -3.69
CA SER A 67 5.36 -11.38 -3.19
C SER A 67 5.08 -12.02 -1.82
N SER A 68 3.83 -11.99 -1.34
CA SER A 68 3.45 -12.62 -0.08
C SER A 68 3.57 -14.14 -0.15
N LYS A 69 4.07 -14.77 0.92
CA LYS A 69 4.07 -16.25 1.06
C LYS A 69 2.69 -16.83 1.37
N ILE A 70 1.75 -15.98 1.74
CA ILE A 70 0.34 -16.31 1.95
C ILE A 70 -0.43 -15.64 0.83
N GLU A 71 -1.28 -16.39 0.13
CA GLU A 71 -2.12 -15.85 -0.92
C GLU A 71 -3.03 -14.75 -0.37
N LEU A 72 -3.04 -13.62 -1.06
CA LEU A 72 -3.88 -12.46 -0.76
C LEU A 72 -4.79 -12.21 -1.97
N LEU A 73 -5.99 -11.71 -1.71
CA LEU A 73 -6.86 -11.23 -2.78
C LEU A 73 -6.15 -10.10 -3.54
N GLU A 74 -6.42 -9.99 -4.85
CA GLU A 74 -5.70 -9.10 -5.77
C GLU A 74 -5.61 -7.63 -5.30
N ASN A 75 -6.67 -7.16 -4.64
CA ASN A 75 -6.83 -5.80 -4.17
C ASN A 75 -6.59 -5.66 -2.66
N THR A 76 -5.74 -6.51 -2.10
CA THR A 76 -5.45 -6.56 -0.66
C THR A 76 -3.95 -6.40 -0.41
N PHE A 77 -3.62 -5.61 0.62
CA PHE A 77 -2.24 -5.50 1.10
C PHE A 77 -2.17 -5.51 2.64
N PRO A 78 -1.08 -6.02 3.24
CA PRO A 78 -0.96 -6.12 4.68
C PRO A 78 -0.56 -4.80 5.34
N ALA A 79 -1.01 -4.59 6.57
CA ALA A 79 -0.58 -3.46 7.40
C ALA A 79 0.87 -3.60 7.90
N ARG A 80 1.46 -4.80 7.83
CA ARG A 80 2.87 -5.09 8.13
C ARG A 80 3.46 -6.06 7.12
N PHE A 81 4.56 -5.66 6.48
CA PHE A 81 5.36 -6.45 5.56
C PHE A 81 6.57 -7.01 6.31
N ASP A 82 6.57 -8.32 6.56
CA ASP A 82 7.66 -9.03 7.23
C ASP A 82 8.60 -9.58 6.15
N PHE A 83 9.59 -8.79 5.75
CA PHE A 83 10.66 -9.20 4.84
C PHE A 83 11.65 -10.14 5.55
N ASP A 84 12.58 -10.71 4.79
CA ASP A 84 13.58 -11.66 5.31
C ASP A 84 14.53 -11.04 6.34
N ASP A 85 14.83 -9.75 6.22
CA ASP A 85 15.79 -9.04 7.08
C ASP A 85 15.17 -8.05 8.06
N GLN A 86 13.96 -7.53 7.81
CA GLN A 86 13.28 -6.61 8.72
C GLN A 86 11.77 -6.51 8.43
N SER A 87 11.03 -5.97 9.40
CA SER A 87 9.62 -5.63 9.19
C SER A 87 9.47 -4.17 8.75
N MET A 88 8.64 -3.94 7.75
CA MET A 88 8.23 -2.62 7.30
C MET A 88 6.71 -2.50 7.34
N ARG A 89 6.21 -1.27 7.23
CA ARG A 89 4.78 -0.94 7.21
C ARG A 89 4.51 0.15 6.17
N PRO A 90 3.26 0.24 5.68
CA PRO A 90 2.79 1.43 4.99
C PRO A 90 3.11 2.72 5.75
N ASP A 91 3.17 3.82 5.00
CA ASP A 91 3.23 5.16 5.57
C ASP A 91 1.92 5.45 6.32
N LYS A 92 2.06 5.99 7.54
CA LYS A 92 0.92 6.21 8.43
C LYS A 92 0.01 7.34 7.95
N GLY A 93 0.58 8.41 7.40
CA GLY A 93 -0.18 9.53 6.85
C GLY A 93 -0.98 9.07 5.64
N VAL A 94 -0.33 8.37 4.72
CA VAL A 94 -0.98 7.84 3.51
C VAL A 94 -2.18 6.95 3.86
N ILE A 95 -2.00 5.95 4.74
CA ILE A 95 -3.10 5.03 5.08
C ILE A 95 -4.27 5.76 5.72
N LYS A 96 -4.01 6.77 6.56
CA LYS A 96 -5.08 7.58 7.17
C LYS A 96 -5.90 8.31 6.12
N VAL A 97 -5.26 8.92 5.12
CA VAL A 97 -5.95 9.59 4.02
C VAL A 97 -6.78 8.59 3.21
N LEU A 98 -6.21 7.42 2.89
CA LEU A 98 -6.94 6.38 2.16
C LEU A 98 -8.15 5.83 2.93
N LEU A 99 -8.04 5.72 4.26
CA LEU A 99 -9.14 5.33 5.14
C LEU A 99 -10.21 6.43 5.24
N ASP A 100 -9.80 7.68 5.45
CA ASP A 100 -10.69 8.85 5.53
C ASP A 100 -11.53 9.01 4.25
N LYS A 101 -10.89 8.80 3.09
CA LYS A 101 -11.53 8.88 1.77
C LYS A 101 -12.24 7.58 1.35
N LEU A 102 -12.33 6.60 2.24
CA LEU A 102 -12.98 5.29 1.98
C LEU A 102 -12.41 4.56 0.76
N LEU A 103 -11.14 4.79 0.41
CA LEU A 103 -10.45 4.14 -0.69
C LEU A 103 -9.93 2.76 -0.30
N VAL A 104 -9.65 2.57 0.99
CA VAL A 104 -9.33 1.26 1.56
C VAL A 104 -10.20 1.00 2.79
N LYS A 105 -10.42 -0.27 3.09
CA LYS A 105 -11.07 -0.71 4.32
C LYS A 105 -10.18 -1.70 5.07
N PRO A 106 -10.07 -1.59 6.40
CA PRO A 106 -9.32 -2.54 7.19
C PRO A 106 -10.10 -3.84 7.39
N ARG A 107 -9.39 -4.97 7.41
CA ARG A 107 -9.96 -6.28 7.74
C ARG A 107 -8.95 -7.13 8.49
N MET A 108 -9.41 -7.89 9.48
CA MET A 108 -8.59 -8.89 10.14
C MET A 108 -8.56 -10.19 9.32
N MET A 109 -7.37 -10.75 9.16
CA MET A 109 -7.12 -12.06 8.57
C MET A 109 -6.29 -12.87 9.56
N GLY A 110 -6.97 -13.57 10.48
CA GLY A 110 -6.34 -14.14 11.66
C GLY A 110 -5.73 -13.05 12.54
N ALA A 111 -4.46 -13.21 12.94
CA ALA A 111 -3.71 -12.21 13.70
C ALA A 111 -3.06 -11.12 12.84
N GLN A 112 -3.41 -11.02 11.55
CA GLN A 112 -2.90 -10.01 10.64
C GLN A 112 -3.98 -8.97 10.34
N LEU A 113 -3.60 -7.70 10.35
CA LEU A 113 -4.41 -6.63 9.77
C LEU A 113 -4.03 -6.46 8.30
N VAL A 114 -5.03 -6.44 7.43
CA VAL A 114 -4.90 -6.14 6.00
C VAL A 114 -5.80 -4.98 5.62
N PHE A 115 -5.52 -4.35 4.49
CA PHE A 115 -6.32 -3.32 3.86
C PHE A 115 -6.78 -3.82 2.50
N ASP A 116 -8.09 -3.82 2.28
CA ASP A 116 -8.68 -4.12 0.99
C ASP A 116 -9.01 -2.79 0.29
N LEU A 117 -8.73 -2.65 -1.01
CA LEU A 117 -9.27 -1.54 -1.78
C LEU A 117 -10.80 -1.70 -1.87
N THR A 118 -11.50 -0.59 -1.67
CA THR A 118 -12.93 -0.49 -1.97
C THR A 118 -13.12 -0.36 -3.49
N GLU A 119 -14.37 -0.41 -3.97
CA GLU A 119 -14.69 -0.10 -5.36
C GLU A 119 -14.25 1.33 -5.74
N ALA A 120 -14.40 2.28 -4.80
CA ALA A 120 -13.90 3.64 -4.95
C ALA A 120 -12.37 3.67 -5.04
N GLY A 121 -11.67 2.89 -4.21
CA GLY A 121 -10.21 2.75 -4.25
C GLY A 121 -9.69 2.17 -5.56
N GLN A 122 -10.38 1.17 -6.11
CA GLN A 122 -10.03 0.58 -7.41
C GLN A 122 -10.23 1.60 -8.54
N SER A 123 -11.39 2.26 -8.56
CA SER A 123 -11.71 3.28 -9.57
C SER A 123 -10.72 4.43 -9.53
N TYR A 124 -10.39 4.90 -8.31
CA TYR A 124 -9.37 5.90 -8.05
C TYR A 124 -8.01 5.49 -8.63
N LEU A 125 -7.56 4.27 -8.34
CA LEU A 125 -6.26 3.79 -8.81
C LEU A 125 -6.21 3.67 -10.34
N THR A 126 -7.28 3.16 -10.97
CA THR A 126 -7.37 3.04 -12.43
C THR A 126 -7.37 4.40 -13.11
N GLN A 127 -8.19 5.35 -12.66
CA GLN A 127 -8.27 6.70 -13.23
C GLN A 127 -6.91 7.41 -13.13
N ARG A 128 -6.29 7.40 -11.96
CA ARG A 128 -5.01 8.07 -11.73
C ARG A 128 -3.84 7.43 -12.48
N THR A 129 -3.87 6.12 -12.67
CA THR A 129 -2.84 5.43 -13.45
C THR A 129 -2.94 5.78 -14.94
N ALA A 130 -4.17 5.94 -15.46
CA ALA A 130 -4.39 6.40 -16.83
C ALA A 130 -3.97 7.85 -17.05
N GLU A 131 -4.23 8.74 -16.08
CA GLU A 131 -3.80 10.16 -16.11
C GLU A 131 -2.27 10.32 -16.06
N ASN A 132 -1.58 9.44 -15.32
CA ASN A 132 -0.12 9.47 -15.16
C ASN A 132 0.64 8.76 -16.31
N GLY A 133 -0.05 8.41 -17.40
CA GLY A 133 0.59 7.95 -18.65
C GLY A 133 1.12 6.52 -18.63
N ASP A 134 0.67 5.66 -17.71
CA ASP A 134 1.02 4.24 -17.75
C ASP A 134 0.15 3.53 -18.82
N VAL A 135 0.57 3.68 -20.08
CA VAL A 135 -0.03 3.00 -21.23
C VAL A 135 0.27 1.51 -21.12
N SER A 136 -0.65 0.76 -20.52
CA SER A 136 -0.70 -0.68 -20.69
C SER A 136 -0.98 -0.98 -22.16
N VAL A 137 0.01 -1.55 -22.83
CA VAL A 137 -0.01 -1.99 -24.22
C VAL A 137 -1.28 -2.80 -24.48
N GLN A 138 -2.03 -2.38 -25.50
CA GLN A 138 -3.24 -3.02 -25.98
C GLN A 138 -3.00 -4.50 -26.30
N SER A 139 -3.98 -5.31 -25.90
CA SER A 139 -4.14 -6.71 -26.30
C SER A 139 -4.04 -6.86 -27.81
N VAL A 140 -3.05 -7.63 -28.27
CA VAL A 140 -3.00 -8.10 -29.65
C VAL A 140 -3.81 -9.38 -29.72
N SER A 141 -5.02 -9.26 -30.25
CA SER A 141 -5.80 -10.40 -30.72
C SER A 141 -5.17 -10.92 -32.02
N SER A 142 -4.98 -12.23 -32.12
CA SER A 142 -4.84 -12.97 -33.38
C SER A 142 -5.52 -14.31 -33.22
#